data_AF-W4PE44-F1
#
_entry.id   AF-W4PE44-F1
#
_cell.length_a   1.000
_cell.length_b   1.000
_cell.length_c   1.000
_cell.angle_alpha   90.00
_cell.angle_beta   90.00
_cell.angle_gamma   90.00
#
_symmetry.space_group_name_H-M   'P 1'
#
loop_
_entity.id
_entity.type
_entity.pdbx_description
1 polymer ?
#
loop_
_entity_poly.entity_id
_entity_poly.type
_entity_poly.pdbx_seq_one_letter_code
_entity_poly.pdbx_strand_id
1 'polypeptide(L)'
;MNKPDRLILNIKLSENTEFLYNYNSVFFCVSVFFFVSLHSQFCESMFSQASVARFGNRQVGFRPFIKRFYYLNKERIYNMDDFRKYATKHLGMNGMVLDDVIRSQAGYLNPYILEERQLNVTQLDVFSRLMMDRIIFLGTAIDDYTANTLQAQLLYLDSVDQGKDISIYINSPGGSVYAGLGIYDTMQFISSNVATICTGMAASMAAVLLVAGTEGKRSALPHSRVMIHQPMGGAQGQASDIEITAREIQKMKKELYTIIAEHSHTDFDKVWADSDRDYWMTAQEAKDYGMVDEVLIKK
;
A
#
# COMPACT_ATOMS: atom_id res chain seq x y z
N MET A 1 -16.32 -44.37 21.02
CA MET A 1 -16.75 -43.02 20.59
C MET A 1 -15.50 -42.23 20.24
N ASN A 2 -15.40 -41.86 18.96
CA ASN A 2 -14.17 -41.41 18.30
C ASN A 2 -13.82 -39.95 18.59
N LYS A 3 -12.52 -39.65 18.60
CA LYS A 3 -11.91 -38.31 18.67
C LYS A 3 -12.25 -37.49 17.41
N PRO A 4 -12.31 -36.14 17.47
CA PRO A 4 -12.52 -35.32 16.29
C PRO A 4 -11.26 -35.28 15.42
N ASP A 5 -11.49 -35.39 14.10
CA ASP A 5 -10.49 -35.43 13.05
C ASP A 5 -9.66 -34.13 12.97
N ARG A 6 -8.34 -34.28 12.78
CA ARG A 6 -7.42 -33.18 12.44
C ARG A 6 -7.57 -32.84 10.96
N LEU A 7 -7.98 -31.61 10.64
CA LEU A 7 -7.81 -31.06 9.30
C LEU A 7 -6.31 -30.96 8.97
N ILE A 8 -5.87 -31.70 7.96
CA ILE A 8 -4.52 -31.58 7.37
C ILE A 8 -4.68 -30.76 6.09
N LEU A 9 -4.21 -29.51 6.10
CA LEU A 9 -4.07 -28.69 4.89
C LEU A 9 -2.84 -29.17 4.10
N ASN A 10 -3.07 -29.85 2.99
CA ASN A 10 -2.03 -30.18 2.00
C ASN A 10 -2.03 -29.12 0.90
N ILE A 11 -1.02 -28.26 0.87
CA ILE A 11 -0.78 -27.34 -0.25
C ILE A 11 0.24 -28.00 -1.18
N LYS A 12 -0.15 -28.28 -2.42
CA LYS A 12 0.69 -28.86 -3.48
C LYS A 12 1.15 -27.73 -4.40
N LEU A 13 2.44 -27.40 -4.40
CA LEU A 13 3.04 -26.43 -5.31
C LEU A 13 3.48 -27.14 -6.60
N SER A 14 3.18 -26.57 -7.77
CA SER A 14 3.43 -27.13 -9.10
C SER A 14 4.90 -27.05 -9.53
N GLU A 15 5.29 -27.93 -10.46
CA GLU A 15 6.63 -28.51 -10.65
C GLU A 15 7.72 -27.67 -11.35
N ASN A 16 7.61 -26.35 -11.51
CA ASN A 16 8.65 -25.58 -12.22
C ASN A 16 9.61 -24.83 -11.28
N THR A 17 10.28 -25.55 -10.38
CA THR A 17 11.22 -24.99 -9.41
C THR A 17 12.59 -25.66 -9.49
N GLU A 18 13.50 -25.12 -10.29
CA GLU A 18 14.94 -25.29 -10.05
C GLU A 18 15.66 -23.96 -9.78
N PHE A 19 15.06 -22.81 -10.13
CA PHE A 19 15.69 -21.49 -9.93
C PHE A 19 15.33 -20.80 -8.60
N LEU A 20 14.34 -21.30 -7.84
CA LEU A 20 13.78 -20.66 -6.64
C LEU A 20 14.36 -21.18 -5.30
N TYR A 21 15.34 -22.09 -5.32
CA TYR A 21 15.77 -22.82 -4.12
C TYR A 21 16.58 -22.00 -3.11
N ASN A 22 17.23 -20.90 -3.49
CA ASN A 22 18.09 -20.11 -2.57
C ASN A 22 17.43 -18.83 -2.02
N TYR A 23 16.41 -18.28 -2.68
CA TYR A 23 15.73 -17.06 -2.21
C TYR A 23 14.74 -17.36 -1.06
N ASN A 24 14.08 -18.51 -1.08
CA ASN A 24 13.04 -18.85 -0.12
C ASN A 24 13.57 -19.10 1.31
N SER A 25 14.78 -19.65 1.46
CA SER A 25 15.36 -19.94 2.77
C SER A 25 15.83 -18.69 3.51
N VAL A 26 16.40 -17.72 2.77
CA VAL A 26 16.82 -16.42 3.32
C VAL A 26 15.59 -15.58 3.68
N PHE A 27 14.64 -15.44 2.76
CA PHE A 27 13.42 -14.67 3.00
C PHE A 27 12.60 -15.25 4.16
N PHE A 28 12.47 -16.58 4.26
CA PHE A 28 11.78 -17.23 5.36
C PHE A 28 12.51 -17.05 6.69
N CYS A 29 13.83 -17.20 6.75
CA CYS A 29 14.60 -17.00 7.99
C CYS A 29 14.53 -15.55 8.50
N VAL A 30 14.62 -14.56 7.59
CA VAL A 30 14.50 -13.13 7.94
C VAL A 30 13.09 -12.82 8.42
N SER A 31 12.07 -13.33 7.71
CA SER A 31 10.67 -13.15 8.11
C SER A 31 10.38 -13.78 9.47
N VAL A 32 10.88 -15.00 9.74
CA VAL A 32 10.75 -15.66 11.05
C VAL A 32 11.53 -14.91 12.13
N PHE A 33 12.71 -14.36 11.83
CA PHE A 33 13.48 -13.57 12.79
C PHE A 33 12.79 -12.26 13.18
N PHE A 34 12.24 -11.52 12.21
CA PHE A 34 11.42 -10.33 12.47
C PHE A 34 10.16 -10.70 13.23
N PHE A 35 9.48 -11.78 12.82
CA PHE A 35 8.25 -12.24 13.47
C PHE A 35 8.49 -12.60 14.95
N VAL A 36 9.55 -13.37 15.24
CA VAL A 36 9.91 -13.78 16.61
C VAL A 36 10.47 -12.64 17.45
N SER A 37 11.26 -11.73 16.88
CA SER A 37 11.81 -10.56 17.60
C SER A 37 10.75 -9.54 17.97
N LEU A 38 9.66 -9.42 17.18
CA LEU A 38 8.50 -8.60 17.53
C LEU A 38 7.51 -9.28 18.51
N HIS A 39 7.50 -10.62 18.59
CA HIS A 39 6.43 -11.38 19.28
C HIS A 39 6.90 -12.28 20.44
N SER A 40 7.69 -11.73 21.37
CA SER A 40 8.23 -12.50 22.51
C SER A 40 7.16 -13.08 23.46
N GLN A 41 5.92 -12.58 23.45
CA GLN A 41 4.84 -13.06 24.34
C GLN A 41 3.82 -14.03 23.69
N PHE A 42 3.80 -14.17 22.36
CA PHE A 42 2.77 -14.97 21.66
C PHE A 42 3.23 -16.36 21.19
N CYS A 43 4.50 -16.71 21.44
CA CYS A 43 5.12 -17.91 20.88
C CYS A 43 4.81 -19.23 21.61
N GLU A 44 3.80 -19.31 22.48
CA GLU A 44 3.40 -20.62 23.07
C GLU A 44 2.23 -21.30 22.34
N SER A 45 1.27 -20.55 21.79
CA SER A 45 0.05 -21.14 21.22
C SER A 45 0.20 -21.57 19.76
N MET A 46 0.86 -20.75 18.92
CA MET A 46 1.16 -21.05 17.50
C MET A 46 2.12 -22.26 17.33
N PHE A 47 3.01 -22.48 18.30
CA PHE A 47 4.08 -23.47 18.19
C PHE A 47 3.66 -24.90 18.53
N SER A 48 2.43 -25.09 19.02
CA SER A 48 1.87 -26.43 19.20
C SER A 48 1.41 -27.08 17.87
N GLN A 49 1.20 -26.28 16.81
CA GLN A 49 0.61 -26.75 15.55
C GLN A 49 1.60 -26.92 14.38
N ALA A 50 2.74 -26.23 14.35
CA ALA A 50 3.75 -26.41 13.31
C ALA A 50 4.64 -27.63 13.61
N SER A 51 4.36 -28.78 12.98
CA SER A 51 5.06 -30.03 13.31
C SER A 51 6.16 -30.45 12.34
N VAL A 52 6.05 -30.24 11.02
CA VAL A 52 7.10 -30.65 10.05
C VAL A 52 6.96 -29.87 8.73
N ALA A 53 8.07 -29.37 8.16
CA ALA A 53 8.14 -28.99 6.75
C ALA A 53 8.93 -30.07 5.99
N ARG A 54 8.38 -30.56 4.86
CA ARG A 54 9.05 -31.54 3.98
C ARG A 54 9.81 -30.82 2.88
N PHE A 55 11.10 -31.12 2.77
CA PHE A 55 11.97 -30.67 1.67
C PHE A 55 12.44 -31.92 0.92
N GLY A 56 11.81 -32.23 -0.22
CA GLY A 56 12.05 -33.49 -0.93
C GLY A 56 11.91 -34.72 -0.02
N ASN A 57 12.84 -35.68 -0.11
CA ASN A 57 12.81 -36.94 0.67
C ASN A 57 13.33 -36.83 2.11
N ARG A 58 13.60 -35.63 2.65
CA ARG A 58 14.02 -35.46 4.05
C ARG A 58 13.00 -34.68 4.86
N GLN A 59 12.68 -35.21 6.05
CA GLN A 59 11.95 -34.49 7.10
C GLN A 59 12.96 -33.75 7.99
N VAL A 60 12.79 -32.44 8.15
CA VAL A 60 13.58 -31.64 9.10
C VAL A 60 12.64 -31.22 10.24
N GLY A 61 12.94 -31.67 11.45
CA GLY A 61 12.18 -31.31 12.65
C GLY A 61 12.63 -29.98 13.23
N PHE A 62 11.77 -28.96 13.15
CA PHE A 62 12.10 -27.58 13.58
C PHE A 62 11.93 -27.30 15.08
N ARG A 63 11.45 -28.29 15.85
CA ARG A 63 11.21 -28.16 17.30
C ARG A 63 12.44 -27.76 18.13
N PRO A 64 13.69 -28.24 17.87
CA PRO A 64 14.85 -27.86 18.67
C PRO A 64 15.35 -26.43 18.39
N PHE A 65 15.28 -26.00 17.12
CA PHE A 65 15.79 -24.70 16.67
C PHE A 65 14.97 -23.56 17.26
N ILE A 66 13.65 -23.69 17.19
CA ILE A 66 12.68 -22.71 17.67
C ILE A 66 12.67 -22.62 19.19
N LYS A 67 12.71 -23.75 19.91
CA LYS A 67 12.77 -23.74 21.39
C LYS A 67 14.01 -23.02 21.90
N ARG A 68 15.16 -23.23 21.25
CA ARG A 68 16.40 -22.54 21.63
C ARG A 68 16.34 -21.05 21.32
N PHE A 69 15.73 -20.66 20.21
CA PHE A 69 15.52 -19.26 19.84
C PHE A 69 14.54 -18.53 20.76
N TYR A 70 13.50 -19.23 21.26
CA TYR A 70 12.53 -18.70 22.21
C TYR A 70 13.12 -18.51 23.61
N TYR A 71 13.87 -19.51 24.12
CA TYR A 71 14.53 -19.39 25.43
C TYR A 71 15.59 -18.28 25.46
N LEU A 72 16.25 -18.01 24.33
CA LEU A 72 17.22 -16.92 24.20
C LEU A 72 16.57 -15.53 24.04
N ASN A 73 15.31 -15.46 23.58
CA ASN A 73 14.58 -14.20 23.40
C ASN A 73 14.04 -13.58 24.71
N LYS A 74 13.98 -14.36 25.80
CA LYS A 74 13.46 -13.89 27.09
C LYS A 74 14.36 -12.85 27.77
N GLU A 75 15.61 -12.70 27.34
CA GLU A 75 16.63 -11.86 28.00
C GLU A 75 17.00 -10.54 27.29
N ARG A 76 16.17 -10.03 26.37
CA ARG A 76 16.30 -8.72 25.68
C ARG A 76 17.45 -8.57 24.65
N ILE A 77 17.06 -7.99 23.52
CA ILE A 77 17.82 -7.23 22.51
C ILE A 77 18.86 -8.04 21.72
N TYR A 78 18.46 -8.54 20.54
CA TYR A 78 19.41 -8.80 19.45
C TYR A 78 19.63 -7.51 18.66
N ASN A 79 20.87 -7.04 18.59
CA ASN A 79 21.31 -6.05 17.62
C ASN A 79 21.27 -6.70 16.21
N MET A 80 20.84 -5.95 15.18
CA MET A 80 20.79 -6.42 13.78
C MET A 80 22.13 -7.00 13.30
N ASP A 81 23.24 -6.51 13.85
CA ASP A 81 24.59 -7.01 13.57
C ASP A 81 24.80 -8.47 13.99
N ASP A 82 24.17 -8.92 15.08
CA ASP A 82 24.34 -10.28 15.60
C ASP A 82 23.49 -11.28 14.82
N PHE A 83 22.31 -10.88 14.37
CA PHE A 83 21.52 -11.64 13.40
C PHE A 83 22.26 -11.79 12.07
N ARG A 84 22.81 -10.69 11.55
CA ARG A 84 23.60 -10.70 10.32
C ARG A 84 24.81 -11.62 10.41
N LYS A 85 25.56 -11.57 11.52
CA LYS A 85 26.68 -12.49 11.79
C LYS A 85 26.22 -13.95 11.85
N TYR A 86 25.08 -14.22 12.50
CA TYR A 86 24.54 -15.57 12.59
C TYR A 86 24.11 -16.12 11.21
N ALA A 87 23.34 -15.34 10.45
CA ALA A 87 22.85 -15.73 9.13
C ALA A 87 24.00 -15.96 8.13
N THR A 88 25.04 -15.11 8.15
CA THR A 88 26.17 -15.23 7.23
C THR A 88 27.19 -16.30 7.64
N LYS A 89 27.51 -16.42 8.94
CA LYS A 89 28.55 -17.35 9.41
C LYS A 89 28.05 -18.76 9.73
N HIS A 90 26.84 -18.90 10.29
CA HIS A 90 26.33 -20.19 10.75
C HIS A 90 25.35 -20.83 9.77
N LEU A 91 24.61 -20.03 9.01
CA LEU A 91 23.67 -20.50 7.98
C LEU A 91 24.23 -20.37 6.55
N GLY A 92 25.42 -19.77 6.40
CA GLY A 92 26.11 -19.64 5.10
C GLY A 92 25.40 -18.73 4.10
N MET A 93 24.49 -17.85 4.56
CA MET A 93 23.76 -16.96 3.68
C MET A 93 24.66 -15.86 3.10
N ASN A 94 24.40 -15.46 1.86
CA ASN A 94 25.08 -14.32 1.25
C ASN A 94 24.64 -13.02 1.95
N GLY A 95 25.61 -12.30 2.52
CA GLY A 95 25.36 -11.06 3.25
C GLY A 95 24.72 -9.95 2.41
N MET A 96 25.04 -9.86 1.11
CA MET A 96 24.41 -8.86 0.23
C MET A 96 22.93 -9.15 -0.01
N VAL A 97 22.56 -10.41 -0.24
CA VAL A 97 21.15 -10.82 -0.41
C VAL A 97 20.37 -10.61 0.89
N LEU A 98 21.00 -10.91 2.03
CA LEU A 98 20.41 -10.66 3.34
C LEU A 98 20.16 -9.16 3.57
N ASP A 99 21.15 -8.32 3.26
CA ASP A 99 21.04 -6.87 3.42
C ASP A 99 19.96 -6.28 2.49
N ASP A 100 19.80 -6.83 1.28
CA ASP A 100 18.77 -6.41 0.31
C ASP A 100 17.35 -6.82 0.75
N VAL A 101 17.20 -8.03 1.30
CA VAL A 101 15.94 -8.50 1.89
C VAL A 101 15.58 -7.69 3.14
N ILE A 102 16.56 -7.36 4.00
CA ILE A 102 16.33 -6.53 5.18
C ILE A 102 15.91 -5.11 4.76
N ARG A 103 16.53 -4.53 3.72
CA ARG A 103 16.13 -3.20 3.21
C ARG A 103 14.73 -3.22 2.59
N SER A 104 14.40 -4.25 1.83
CA SER A 104 13.06 -4.37 1.23
C SER A 104 11.96 -4.59 2.28
N GLN A 105 12.24 -5.30 3.39
CA GLN A 105 11.31 -5.40 4.53
C GLN A 105 11.27 -4.12 5.39
N ALA A 106 12.41 -3.44 5.58
CA ALA A 106 12.47 -2.20 6.38
C ALA A 106 11.74 -1.02 5.72
N GLY A 107 11.49 -1.08 4.41
CA GLY A 107 10.62 -0.13 3.71
C GLY A 107 9.16 -0.15 4.17
N TYR A 108 8.74 -1.16 4.96
CA TYR A 108 7.38 -1.34 5.47
C TYR A 108 7.37 -1.65 6.97
N LEU A 109 7.97 -0.80 7.80
CA LEU A 109 7.72 -0.83 9.25
C LEU A 109 6.34 -0.23 9.54
N ASN A 110 5.30 -1.04 9.42
CA ASN A 110 3.95 -0.64 9.82
C ASN A 110 3.81 -0.82 11.34
N PRO A 111 3.61 0.25 12.14
CA PRO A 111 3.40 0.11 13.57
C PRO A 111 2.13 -0.72 13.87
N TYR A 112 2.19 -1.60 14.87
CA TYR A 112 1.06 -2.40 15.32
C TYR A 112 0.45 -1.84 16.60
N ILE A 113 -0.88 -1.77 16.66
CA ILE A 113 -1.64 -1.42 17.86
C ILE A 113 -2.29 -2.69 18.40
N LEU A 114 -2.24 -2.86 19.72
CA LEU A 114 -2.98 -3.90 20.44
C LEU A 114 -4.36 -3.35 20.80
N GLU A 115 -5.43 -3.89 20.21
CA GLU A 115 -6.81 -3.58 20.61
C GLU A 115 -7.35 -4.72 21.50
N GLU A 116 -7.67 -4.41 22.76
CA GLU A 116 -8.37 -5.32 23.66
C GLU A 116 -9.89 -5.20 23.44
N ARG A 117 -10.50 -6.15 22.70
CA ARG A 117 -11.95 -6.37 22.76
C ARG A 117 -12.27 -7.46 23.77
N GLN A 118 -13.42 -7.36 24.44
CA GLN A 118 -13.84 -8.21 25.58
C GLN A 118 -13.73 -9.74 25.37
N LEU A 119 -13.53 -10.24 24.14
CA LEU A 119 -13.40 -11.67 23.87
C LEU A 119 -12.26 -12.07 22.91
N ASN A 120 -11.44 -11.16 22.36
CA ASN A 120 -10.27 -11.51 21.53
C ASN A 120 -9.28 -10.33 21.41
N VAL A 121 -7.99 -10.59 21.67
CA VAL A 121 -6.91 -9.66 21.34
C VAL A 121 -6.48 -9.94 19.89
N THR A 122 -6.68 -8.99 18.98
CA THR A 122 -6.17 -9.07 17.61
C THR A 122 -5.17 -7.95 17.40
N GLN A 123 -3.95 -8.29 16.98
CA GLN A 123 -2.97 -7.29 16.55
C GLN A 123 -3.39 -6.75 15.19
N LEU A 124 -3.64 -5.45 15.12
CA LEU A 124 -3.94 -4.73 13.88
C LEU A 124 -2.86 -3.69 13.67
N ASP A 125 -2.36 -3.55 12.46
CA ASP A 125 -1.51 -2.41 12.14
C ASP A 125 -2.34 -1.10 12.16
N VAL A 126 -1.67 0.04 12.33
CA VAL A 126 -2.36 1.34 12.44
C VAL A 126 -3.25 1.62 11.24
N PHE A 127 -2.81 1.31 10.02
CA PHE A 127 -3.59 1.54 8.80
C PHE A 127 -4.80 0.62 8.73
N SER A 128 -4.66 -0.65 9.10
CA SER A 128 -5.79 -1.59 9.23
C SER A 128 -6.82 -1.10 10.24
N ARG A 129 -6.37 -0.53 11.37
CA ARG A 129 -7.27 0.04 12.37
C ARG A 129 -7.99 1.29 11.85
N LEU A 130 -7.30 2.16 11.11
CA LEU A 130 -7.91 3.35 10.49
C LEU A 130 -8.86 2.97 9.35
N MET A 131 -8.57 1.92 8.60
CA MET A 131 -9.45 1.40 7.56
C MET A 131 -10.78 0.90 8.15
N MET A 132 -10.79 0.35 9.37
CA MET A 132 -12.04 0.03 10.07
C MET A 132 -12.89 1.28 10.37
N ASP A 133 -12.27 2.45 10.54
CA ASP A 133 -12.94 3.74 10.64
C ASP A 133 -13.18 4.38 9.26
N ARG A 134 -13.04 3.60 8.17
CA ARG A 134 -13.24 3.99 6.77
C ARG A 134 -12.26 5.06 6.28
N ILE A 135 -11.03 5.02 6.82
CA ILE A 135 -9.95 5.92 6.43
C ILE A 135 -8.91 5.14 5.61
N ILE A 136 -8.66 5.60 4.39
CA ILE A 136 -7.65 5.08 3.47
C ILE A 136 -6.52 6.10 3.32
N PHE A 137 -5.27 5.63 3.24
CA PHE A 137 -4.11 6.48 2.96
C PHE A 137 -3.56 6.21 1.57
N LEU A 138 -3.47 7.26 0.75
CA LEU A 138 -2.70 7.32 -0.48
C LEU A 138 -1.42 8.12 -0.23
N GLY A 139 -0.41 7.44 0.32
CA GLY A 139 0.87 8.03 0.74
C GLY A 139 2.06 7.76 -0.19
N THR A 140 1.83 7.10 -1.33
CA THR A 140 2.86 6.63 -2.26
C THR A 140 2.59 7.13 -3.68
N ALA A 141 3.55 6.92 -4.59
CA ALA A 141 3.30 7.11 -6.01
C ALA A 141 2.18 6.17 -6.49
N ILE A 142 1.42 6.61 -7.50
CA ILE A 142 0.32 5.84 -8.07
C ILE A 142 0.89 4.89 -9.11
N ASP A 143 0.83 3.60 -8.82
CA ASP A 143 1.14 2.49 -9.72
C ASP A 143 0.02 1.45 -9.68
N ASP A 144 0.14 0.39 -10.49
CA ASP A 144 -0.90 -0.65 -10.59
C ASP A 144 -1.16 -1.35 -9.25
N TYR A 145 -0.12 -1.54 -8.42
CA TYR A 145 -0.27 -2.17 -7.11
C TYR A 145 -1.05 -1.26 -6.14
N THR A 146 -0.68 0.01 -6.09
CA THR A 146 -1.34 1.02 -5.24
C THR A 146 -2.79 1.18 -5.67
N ALA A 147 -3.05 1.26 -6.98
CA ALA A 147 -4.39 1.38 -7.53
C ALA A 147 -5.26 0.17 -7.22
N ASN A 148 -4.78 -1.05 -7.48
CA ASN A 148 -5.52 -2.28 -7.16
C ASN A 148 -5.83 -2.37 -5.65
N THR A 149 -4.89 -1.97 -4.79
CA THR A 149 -5.10 -1.95 -3.35
C THR A 149 -6.19 -0.95 -2.95
N LEU A 150 -6.13 0.28 -3.45
CA LEU A 150 -7.12 1.33 -3.16
C LEU A 150 -8.51 0.94 -3.66
N GLN A 151 -8.62 0.42 -4.89
CA GLN A 151 -9.88 -0.03 -5.47
C GLN A 151 -10.49 -1.16 -4.63
N ALA A 152 -9.69 -2.16 -4.22
CA ALA A 152 -10.15 -3.23 -3.35
C ALA A 152 -10.63 -2.71 -1.98
N GLN A 153 -9.94 -1.74 -1.39
CA GLN A 153 -10.35 -1.10 -0.13
C GLN A 153 -11.67 -0.33 -0.29
N LEU A 154 -11.82 0.45 -1.37
CA LEU A 154 -13.05 1.19 -1.67
C LEU A 154 -14.25 0.25 -1.83
N LEU A 155 -14.12 -0.78 -2.65
CA LEU A 155 -15.17 -1.78 -2.87
C LEU A 155 -15.50 -2.55 -1.59
N TYR A 156 -14.49 -2.90 -0.79
CA TYR A 156 -14.69 -3.56 0.50
C TYR A 156 -15.49 -2.68 1.47
N LEU A 157 -15.07 -1.43 1.65
CA LEU A 157 -15.73 -0.49 2.56
C LEU A 157 -17.16 -0.18 2.11
N ASP A 158 -17.39 -0.02 0.81
CA ASP A 158 -18.74 0.13 0.27
C ASP A 158 -19.60 -1.11 0.55
N SER A 159 -19.04 -2.32 0.38
CA SER A 159 -19.78 -3.57 0.62
C SER A 159 -20.17 -3.81 2.09
N VAL A 160 -19.35 -3.36 3.04
CA VAL A 160 -19.57 -3.57 4.49
C VAL A 160 -20.63 -2.62 5.05
N ASP A 161 -20.65 -1.37 4.56
CA ASP A 161 -21.57 -0.34 5.06
C ASP A 161 -21.85 0.69 3.95
N GLN A 162 -22.77 0.32 3.07
CA GLN A 162 -23.14 1.10 1.88
C GLN A 162 -23.67 2.49 2.28
N GLY A 163 -23.18 3.52 1.60
CA GLY A 163 -23.62 4.90 1.78
C GLY A 163 -22.95 5.65 2.93
N LYS A 164 -22.18 4.98 3.80
CA LYS A 164 -21.31 5.69 4.75
C LYS A 164 -20.09 6.24 4.06
N ASP A 165 -19.71 7.46 4.41
CA ASP A 165 -18.56 8.14 3.81
C ASP A 165 -17.26 7.35 4.00
N ILE A 166 -16.38 7.43 3.01
CA ILE A 166 -15.02 6.92 3.04
C ILE A 166 -14.09 8.13 2.92
N SER A 167 -13.05 8.20 3.76
CA SER A 167 -12.07 9.30 3.70
C SER A 167 -10.75 8.81 3.12
N ILE A 168 -10.26 9.47 2.07
CA ILE A 168 -8.94 9.23 1.49
C ILE A 168 -8.00 10.37 1.87
N TYR A 169 -6.94 10.03 2.59
CA TYR A 169 -5.87 10.95 2.96
C TYR A 169 -4.78 10.88 1.90
N ILE A 170 -4.57 11.97 1.18
CA ILE A 170 -3.71 12.05 0.00
C ILE A 170 -2.42 12.80 0.33
N ASN A 171 -1.30 12.10 0.15
CA ASN A 171 0.04 12.66 0.12
C ASN A 171 0.85 11.90 -0.95
N SER A 172 0.66 12.28 -2.21
CA SER A 172 1.20 11.55 -3.36
C SER A 172 1.73 12.50 -4.44
N PRO A 173 2.87 12.15 -5.08
CA PRO A 173 3.40 12.87 -6.24
C PRO A 173 2.62 12.59 -7.53
N GLY A 174 1.58 11.74 -7.49
CA GLY A 174 0.93 11.21 -8.68
C GLY A 174 1.61 9.94 -9.19
N GLY A 175 1.48 9.64 -10.47
CA GLY A 175 2.06 8.44 -11.08
C GLY A 175 1.35 8.04 -12.38
N SER A 176 1.13 6.74 -12.56
CA SER A 176 0.47 6.17 -13.74
C SER A 176 -0.95 6.72 -13.92
N VAL A 177 -1.20 7.31 -15.09
CA VAL A 177 -2.51 7.88 -15.47
C VAL A 177 -3.57 6.78 -15.51
N TYR A 178 -3.29 5.64 -16.16
CA TYR A 178 -4.25 4.53 -16.24
C TYR A 178 -4.58 3.94 -14.87
N ALA A 179 -3.57 3.75 -14.01
CA ALA A 179 -3.79 3.25 -12.65
C ALA A 179 -4.64 4.25 -11.83
N GLY A 180 -4.37 5.55 -11.99
CA GLY A 180 -5.16 6.61 -11.36
C GLY A 180 -6.60 6.67 -11.85
N LEU A 181 -6.84 6.54 -13.15
CA LEU A 181 -8.20 6.52 -13.72
C LEU A 181 -9.03 5.35 -13.17
N GLY A 182 -8.42 4.18 -12.95
CA GLY A 182 -9.12 3.06 -12.29
C GLY A 182 -9.54 3.37 -10.85
N ILE A 183 -8.72 4.13 -10.10
CA ILE A 183 -9.11 4.62 -8.77
C ILE A 183 -10.25 5.63 -8.90
N TYR A 184 -10.11 6.60 -9.81
CA TYR A 184 -11.13 7.63 -10.08
C TYR A 184 -12.49 7.00 -10.38
N ASP A 185 -12.55 6.08 -11.34
CA ASP A 185 -13.80 5.41 -11.73
C ASP A 185 -14.41 4.64 -10.56
N THR A 186 -13.58 3.99 -9.74
CA THR A 186 -14.07 3.29 -8.54
C THR A 186 -14.64 4.26 -7.52
N MET A 187 -14.03 5.44 -7.32
CA MET A 187 -14.56 6.48 -6.45
C MET A 187 -15.93 6.98 -6.92
N GLN A 188 -16.13 7.12 -8.24
CA GLN A 188 -17.41 7.56 -8.81
C GLN A 188 -18.47 6.43 -8.85
N PHE A 189 -18.03 5.17 -8.89
CA PHE A 189 -18.91 4.01 -9.05
C PHE A 189 -19.58 3.55 -7.75
N ILE A 190 -18.89 3.63 -6.62
CA ILE A 190 -19.40 3.15 -5.33
C ILE A 190 -20.55 4.03 -4.80
N SER A 191 -21.39 3.46 -3.93
CA SER A 191 -22.54 4.19 -3.37
C SER A 191 -22.14 5.14 -2.23
N SER A 192 -21.06 4.82 -1.52
CA SER A 192 -20.46 5.66 -0.50
C SER A 192 -19.88 6.96 -1.08
N ASN A 193 -20.13 8.10 -0.41
CA ASN A 193 -19.40 9.32 -0.74
C ASN A 193 -17.91 9.17 -0.38
N VAL A 194 -17.05 9.76 -1.21
CA VAL A 194 -15.59 9.73 -1.01
C VAL A 194 -15.11 11.13 -0.63
N ALA A 195 -14.77 11.33 0.64
CA ALA A 195 -14.11 12.54 1.11
C ALA A 195 -12.61 12.46 0.81
N THR A 196 -12.02 13.54 0.30
CA THR A 196 -10.58 13.61 -0.02
C THR A 196 -9.91 14.67 0.84
N ILE A 197 -8.77 14.32 1.44
CA ILE A 197 -8.02 15.23 2.31
C ILE A 197 -6.56 15.27 1.87
N CYS A 198 -6.09 16.41 1.35
CA CYS A 198 -4.68 16.61 1.05
C CYS A 198 -3.89 16.94 2.32
N THR A 199 -2.99 16.06 2.74
CA THR A 199 -2.22 16.21 3.99
C THR A 199 -0.76 16.58 3.81
N GLY A 200 -0.27 16.61 2.58
CA GLY A 200 1.08 17.06 2.24
C GLY A 200 1.12 17.59 0.81
N MET A 201 1.10 16.68 -0.16
CA MET A 201 1.04 17.05 -1.57
C MET A 201 0.05 16.19 -2.34
N ALA A 202 -0.69 16.79 -3.25
CA ALA A 202 -1.46 16.12 -4.27
C ALA A 202 -1.03 16.68 -5.63
N ALA A 203 -0.08 15.99 -6.28
CA ALA A 203 0.49 16.43 -7.55
C ALA A 203 0.09 15.50 -8.70
N SER A 204 -0.05 16.06 -9.91
CA SER A 204 -0.34 15.30 -11.13
C SER A 204 -1.61 14.46 -10.97
N MET A 205 -1.55 13.15 -11.24
CA MET A 205 -2.68 12.23 -11.06
C MET A 205 -3.28 12.25 -9.63
N ALA A 206 -2.49 12.56 -8.60
CA ALA A 206 -3.04 12.70 -7.25
C ALA A 206 -3.88 13.97 -7.06
N ALA A 207 -3.62 15.04 -7.83
CA ALA A 207 -4.46 16.24 -7.85
C ALA A 207 -5.83 15.95 -8.49
N VAL A 208 -5.85 15.12 -9.54
CA VAL A 208 -7.09 14.64 -10.17
C VAL A 208 -7.92 13.82 -9.18
N LEU A 209 -7.28 12.91 -8.43
CA LEU A 209 -7.97 12.16 -7.38
C LEU A 209 -8.44 13.04 -6.21
N LEU A 210 -7.70 14.09 -5.86
CA LEU A 210 -8.10 15.03 -4.83
C LEU A 210 -9.40 15.75 -5.21
N VAL A 211 -9.44 16.33 -6.42
CA VAL A 211 -10.60 17.12 -6.87
C VAL A 211 -11.83 16.24 -7.14
N ALA A 212 -11.62 14.96 -7.46
CA ALA A 212 -12.67 13.97 -7.70
C ALA A 212 -13.41 13.46 -6.45
N GLY A 213 -13.03 13.93 -5.25
CA GLY A 213 -13.81 13.68 -4.04
C GLY A 213 -15.21 14.29 -4.15
N THR A 214 -16.16 13.75 -3.38
CA THR A 214 -17.53 14.24 -3.36
C THR A 214 -17.58 15.73 -3.04
N GLU A 215 -18.32 16.50 -3.83
CA GLU A 215 -18.54 17.95 -3.65
C GLU A 215 -18.89 18.30 -2.20
N GLY A 216 -18.23 19.32 -1.64
CA GLY A 216 -18.36 19.74 -0.25
C GLY A 216 -17.61 18.86 0.76
N LYS A 217 -16.88 17.82 0.33
CA LYS A 217 -16.10 16.90 1.18
C LYS A 217 -14.62 16.82 0.77
N ARG A 218 -14.13 17.77 -0.01
CA ARG A 218 -12.72 17.87 -0.43
C ARG A 218 -12.04 18.90 0.44
N SER A 219 -10.90 18.54 1.04
CA SER A 219 -10.21 19.43 1.96
C SER A 219 -8.70 19.34 1.87
N ALA A 220 -8.02 20.36 2.38
CA ALA A 220 -6.56 20.40 2.46
C ALA A 220 -6.09 20.94 3.81
N LEU A 221 -4.95 20.45 4.30
CA LEU A 221 -4.26 21.06 5.43
C LEU A 221 -3.58 22.39 4.99
N PRO A 222 -3.30 23.33 5.92
CA PRO A 222 -2.88 24.69 5.56
C PRO A 222 -1.56 24.78 4.77
N HIS A 223 -0.66 23.81 4.97
CA HIS A 223 0.64 23.77 4.29
C HIS A 223 0.67 22.78 3.12
N SER A 224 -0.46 22.18 2.78
CA SER A 224 -0.55 21.28 1.64
C SER A 224 -0.27 22.00 0.33
N ARG A 225 0.15 21.23 -0.68
CA ARG A 225 0.37 21.70 -2.05
C ARG A 225 -0.43 20.86 -3.03
N VAL A 226 -1.12 21.52 -3.94
CA VAL A 226 -1.76 20.88 -5.09
C VAL A 226 -1.01 21.31 -6.34
N MET A 227 -0.72 20.37 -7.23
CA MET A 227 -0.04 20.68 -8.49
C MET A 227 -0.73 19.98 -9.65
N ILE A 228 -1.06 20.75 -10.68
CA ILE A 228 -1.56 20.24 -11.96
C ILE A 228 -0.53 20.52 -13.05
N HIS A 229 -0.42 19.59 -13.99
CA HIS A 229 0.45 19.70 -15.15
C HIS A 229 -0.01 18.75 -16.26
N GLN A 230 0.58 18.88 -17.45
CA GLN A 230 0.29 17.98 -18.56
C GLN A 230 0.78 16.55 -18.31
N PRO A 231 0.06 15.52 -18.81
CA PRO A 231 0.52 14.15 -18.69
C PRO A 231 1.83 13.97 -19.44
N MET A 232 2.76 13.25 -18.80
CA MET A 232 4.05 12.90 -19.40
C MET A 232 3.93 11.53 -20.09
N GLY A 233 4.46 11.43 -21.30
CA GLY A 233 4.50 10.19 -22.07
C GLY A 233 5.64 10.22 -23.10
N GLY A 234 5.92 9.06 -23.68
CA GLY A 234 6.96 8.92 -24.70
C GLY A 234 6.59 7.82 -25.69
N ALA A 235 7.09 7.94 -26.91
CA ALA A 235 6.92 6.95 -27.97
C ALA A 235 8.23 6.77 -28.73
N GLN A 236 8.52 5.53 -29.11
CA GLN A 236 9.65 5.18 -29.97
C GLN A 236 9.21 4.04 -30.89
N GLY A 237 9.60 4.09 -32.17
CA GLY A 237 9.21 3.06 -33.13
C GLY A 237 9.01 3.63 -34.53
N GLN A 238 8.19 2.96 -35.33
CA GLN A 238 7.83 3.45 -36.65
C GLN A 238 7.01 4.74 -36.55
N ALA A 239 7.01 5.54 -37.62
CA ALA A 239 6.26 6.80 -37.65
C ALA A 239 4.78 6.61 -37.29
N SER A 240 4.16 5.52 -37.77
CA SER A 240 2.77 5.17 -37.45
C SER A 240 2.56 4.85 -35.96
N ASP A 241 3.50 4.13 -35.33
CA ASP A 241 3.40 3.81 -33.90
C ASP A 241 3.53 5.08 -33.04
N ILE A 242 4.48 5.95 -33.39
CA ILE A 242 4.66 7.25 -32.73
C ILE A 242 3.39 8.09 -32.83
N GLU A 243 2.78 8.15 -34.02
CA GLU A 243 1.53 8.89 -34.24
C GLU A 243 0.38 8.33 -33.39
N ILE A 244 0.23 7.01 -33.32
CA ILE A 244 -0.81 6.35 -32.50
C ILE A 244 -0.63 6.72 -31.03
N THR A 245 0.58 6.59 -30.48
CA THR A 245 0.85 6.91 -29.08
C THR A 245 0.67 8.41 -28.79
N ALA A 246 1.11 9.29 -29.68
CA ALA A 246 0.91 10.74 -29.51
C ALA A 246 -0.58 11.10 -29.47
N ARG A 247 -1.41 10.49 -30.33
CA ARG A 247 -2.87 10.68 -30.30
C ARG A 247 -3.48 10.20 -28.98
N GLU A 248 -3.00 9.09 -28.43
CA GLU A 248 -3.48 8.56 -27.16
C GLU A 248 -3.11 9.46 -25.98
N ILE A 249 -1.88 9.98 -25.93
CA ILE A 249 -1.47 10.98 -24.93
C ILE A 249 -2.36 12.22 -24.99
N GLN A 250 -2.72 12.69 -26.19
CA GLN A 250 -3.61 13.84 -26.35
C GLN A 250 -5.04 13.55 -25.88
N LYS A 251 -5.55 12.33 -26.06
CA LYS A 251 -6.85 11.93 -25.51
C LYS A 251 -6.83 11.93 -23.99
N MET A 252 -5.83 11.29 -23.39
CA MET A 252 -5.68 11.26 -21.93
C MET A 252 -5.54 12.68 -21.36
N LYS A 253 -4.77 13.57 -22.01
CA LYS A 253 -4.66 14.98 -21.63
C LYS A 253 -6.04 15.64 -21.57
N LYS A 254 -6.83 15.49 -22.63
CA LYS A 254 -8.18 16.06 -22.70
C LYS A 254 -9.08 15.49 -21.60
N GLU A 255 -9.07 14.18 -21.41
CA GLU A 255 -9.89 13.48 -20.41
C GLU A 255 -9.58 13.95 -18.99
N LEU A 256 -8.31 13.98 -18.59
CA LEU A 256 -7.91 14.46 -17.26
C LEU A 256 -8.33 15.92 -17.01
N TYR A 257 -8.24 16.78 -18.02
CA TYR A 257 -8.60 18.19 -17.88
C TYR A 257 -10.12 18.38 -17.84
N THR A 258 -10.87 17.55 -18.55
CA THR A 258 -12.32 17.49 -18.42
C THR A 258 -12.72 17.12 -17.00
N ILE A 259 -12.10 16.08 -16.41
CA ILE A 259 -12.36 15.68 -15.02
C ILE A 259 -12.07 16.84 -14.06
N ILE A 260 -10.91 17.49 -14.19
CA ILE A 260 -10.59 18.64 -13.33
C ILE A 260 -11.62 19.76 -13.52
N ALA A 261 -11.97 20.11 -14.75
CA ALA A 261 -12.93 21.18 -15.04
C ALA A 261 -14.33 20.88 -14.47
N GLU A 262 -14.81 19.65 -14.62
CA GLU A 262 -16.12 19.20 -14.14
C GLU A 262 -16.21 19.25 -12.61
N HIS A 263 -15.19 18.74 -11.90
CA HIS A 263 -15.22 18.72 -10.44
C HIS A 263 -14.85 20.07 -9.82
N SER A 264 -13.91 20.83 -10.40
CA SER A 264 -13.50 22.14 -9.86
C SER A 264 -14.44 23.28 -10.21
N HIS A 265 -15.37 23.07 -11.15
CA HIS A 265 -16.19 24.12 -11.77
C HIS A 265 -15.38 25.24 -12.43
N THR A 266 -14.11 24.98 -12.74
CA THR A 266 -13.25 25.89 -13.51
C THR A 266 -13.39 25.61 -15.00
N ASP A 267 -13.51 26.67 -15.81
CA ASP A 267 -13.62 26.55 -17.26
C ASP A 267 -12.50 25.67 -17.86
N PHE A 268 -12.88 24.75 -18.76
CA PHE A 268 -11.96 23.82 -19.39
C PHE A 268 -10.76 24.52 -20.04
N ASP A 269 -10.98 25.65 -20.71
CA ASP A 269 -9.90 26.41 -21.37
C ASP A 269 -8.90 26.99 -20.36
N LYS A 270 -9.37 27.35 -19.16
CA LYS A 270 -8.51 27.80 -18.06
C LYS A 270 -7.70 26.63 -17.50
N VAL A 271 -8.34 25.49 -17.22
CA VAL A 271 -7.63 24.26 -16.80
C VAL A 271 -6.58 23.85 -17.83
N TRP A 272 -6.90 23.95 -19.12
CA TRP A 272 -6.00 23.64 -20.22
C TRP A 272 -4.76 24.54 -20.22
N ALA A 273 -4.96 25.85 -20.07
CA ALA A 273 -3.88 26.83 -20.05
C ALA A 273 -3.01 26.69 -18.78
N ASP A 274 -3.65 26.60 -17.61
CA ASP A 274 -2.95 26.52 -16.32
C ASP A 274 -2.14 25.21 -16.22
N SER A 275 -2.61 24.12 -16.83
CA SER A 275 -1.90 22.82 -16.81
C SER A 275 -0.84 22.67 -17.91
N ASP A 276 -0.58 23.67 -18.76
CA ASP A 276 0.45 23.54 -19.82
C ASP A 276 1.88 23.44 -19.23
N ARG A 277 2.08 24.01 -18.05
CA ARG A 277 3.30 23.87 -17.24
C ARG A 277 2.93 23.48 -15.82
N ASP A 278 3.94 23.14 -15.02
CA ASP A 278 3.73 22.85 -13.60
C ASP A 278 3.09 24.07 -12.91
N TYR A 279 1.84 23.92 -12.48
CA TYR A 279 1.08 24.95 -11.80
C TYR A 279 0.83 24.53 -10.35
N TRP A 280 1.54 25.20 -9.44
CA TRP A 280 1.53 24.93 -8.02
C TRP A 280 0.56 25.84 -7.29
N MET A 281 -0.25 25.24 -6.41
CA MET A 281 -1.22 25.91 -5.57
C MET A 281 -0.92 25.61 -4.10
N THR A 282 -0.92 26.65 -3.28
CA THR A 282 -1.12 26.55 -1.84
C THR A 282 -2.52 26.01 -1.53
N ALA A 283 -2.77 25.58 -0.29
CA ALA A 283 -4.10 25.11 0.11
C ALA A 283 -5.21 26.16 -0.13
N GLN A 284 -4.91 27.44 0.07
CA GLN A 284 -5.87 28.52 -0.19
C GLN A 284 -6.10 28.72 -1.69
N GLU A 285 -5.04 28.77 -2.50
CA GLU A 285 -5.18 28.88 -3.95
C GLU A 285 -5.92 27.67 -4.54
N ALA A 286 -5.67 26.47 -4.01
CA ALA A 286 -6.38 25.25 -4.39
C ALA A 286 -7.88 25.33 -4.08
N LYS A 287 -8.24 25.94 -2.94
CA LYS A 287 -9.65 26.20 -2.60
C LYS A 287 -10.25 27.22 -3.57
N ASP A 288 -9.56 28.32 -3.81
CA ASP A 288 -10.04 29.39 -4.70
C ASP A 288 -10.17 28.91 -6.16
N TYR A 289 -9.36 27.94 -6.56
CA TYR A 289 -9.42 27.24 -7.86
C TYR A 289 -10.54 26.19 -7.93
N GLY A 290 -11.11 25.77 -6.79
CA GLY A 290 -12.11 24.70 -6.73
C GLY A 290 -11.53 23.28 -6.67
N MET A 291 -10.22 23.13 -6.44
CA MET A 291 -9.61 21.79 -6.23
C MET A 291 -10.02 21.16 -4.90
N VAL A 292 -10.35 21.99 -3.90
CA VAL A 292 -10.86 21.59 -2.57
C VAL A 292 -11.93 22.57 -2.10
N ASP A 293 -12.79 22.13 -1.18
CA ASP A 293 -13.88 22.95 -0.63
C ASP A 293 -13.44 23.73 0.63
N GLU A 294 -12.56 23.12 1.44
CA GLU A 294 -12.14 23.67 2.73
C GLU A 294 -10.64 23.52 3.02
N VAL A 295 -10.07 24.53 3.67
CA VAL A 295 -8.75 24.42 4.32
C VAL A 295 -8.96 24.17 5.81
N LEU A 296 -8.51 23.02 6.30
CA LEU A 296 -8.74 22.58 7.68
C LEU A 296 -7.77 23.31 8.63
N ILE A 297 -8.32 24.12 9.54
CA ILE A 297 -7.56 24.83 10.58
C ILE A 297 -8.09 24.41 11.94
N LYS A 298 -7.19 24.20 12.91
CA LYS A 298 -7.58 23.94 14.30
C LYS A 298 -8.29 25.19 14.86
N LYS A 299 -9.54 25.02 15.27
CA LYS A 299 -10.31 26.04 16.00
C LYS A 299 -9.89 26.10 17.46
#